data_AF-A0A2D9K411-F1
#
_entry.id   AF-A0A2D9K411-F1
#
_cell.length_a   1.000
_cell.length_b   1.000
_cell.length_c   1.000
_cell.angle_alpha   90.00
_cell.angle_beta   90.00
_cell.angle_gamma   90.00
#
_symmetry.space_group_name_H-M   'P 1'
#
loop_
_entity.id
_entity.type
_entity.pdbx_description
1 polymer ?
#
loop_
_entity_poly.entity_id
_entity_poly.type
_entity_poly.pdbx_seq_one_letter_code
_entity_poly.pdbx_strand_id
1 'polypeptide(L)'
;MSNKLLRNFTYISIIVFLTILGSQANDHKKPFGLVSKLPQDTEILFGLTHFEDFANEIGKSNTWKKIAELLELQAGFDISDAAETWGSVMDIIGEDAFFGFSKGTAANIKGLTELGEEYNKISYEVMGSELLSEFGFGGSSESPEELMKDLLNQLLEAQDGKFEKILNELQLPAFIAGSKVGEGMAAQLVGQFSAIEDHLPPFVLTSEFDVSDGVTFRSWSVAAKDVFDDNAREEMRRQIGDEGLSAKLEKIIDTKKVEVSFGALGDYLIVGLGPDHSHIKFVDKEDDSLMAVSDFQFAKGYADKKILAYNYISKDAMDSFNTPDQFSALTEGVSEILKSINEEIKVEKIIPLVGKLGSQLDQATKRTLDSYAGVLYRENGLKWASIGGASLPGVDTDVPLRLAPAVSKDAFLMINSAEDLESRKNSIATFETVAQILHGVGEIAIQFQGDQQLAEMVQMF
;
A
#
# COMPACT_ATOMS: atom_id res chain seq x y z
N MET A 1 -4.40 15.59 -14.87
CA MET A 1 -5.13 14.36 -15.26
C MET A 1 -5.77 13.77 -14.00
N SER A 2 -7.09 13.56 -13.98
CA SER A 2 -7.84 13.37 -12.72
C SER A 2 -7.61 11.99 -12.08
N ASN A 3 -7.38 11.96 -10.76
CA ASN A 3 -7.46 10.77 -9.89
C ASN A 3 -8.68 9.88 -10.17
N LYS A 4 -9.74 10.39 -10.83
CA LYS A 4 -10.87 9.59 -11.32
C LYS A 4 -10.49 8.55 -12.37
N LEU A 5 -9.51 8.76 -13.25
CA LEU A 5 -9.24 7.83 -14.35
C LEU A 5 -8.42 6.63 -13.86
N LEU A 6 -7.43 6.86 -13.01
CA LEU A 6 -6.66 5.80 -12.32
C LEU A 6 -7.58 5.01 -11.38
N ARG A 7 -8.42 5.72 -10.61
CA ARG A 7 -9.44 5.10 -9.76
C ARG A 7 -10.46 4.32 -10.58
N ASN A 8 -10.97 4.86 -11.69
CA ASN A 8 -11.91 4.13 -12.53
C ASN A 8 -11.26 2.92 -13.22
N PHE A 9 -9.95 2.93 -13.53
CA PHE A 9 -9.28 1.73 -14.07
C PHE A 9 -9.17 0.62 -13.02
N THR A 10 -8.79 0.96 -11.77
CA THR A 10 -8.76 -0.01 -10.66
C THR A 10 -10.16 -0.50 -10.28
N TYR A 11 -11.16 0.37 -10.30
CA TYR A 11 -12.54 0.04 -9.95
C TYR A 11 -13.28 -0.73 -11.07
N ILE A 12 -13.06 -0.41 -12.35
CA ILE A 12 -13.73 -1.10 -13.48
C ILE A 12 -13.15 -2.51 -13.67
N SER A 13 -11.85 -2.72 -13.46
CA SER A 13 -11.23 -4.05 -13.55
C SER A 13 -11.67 -4.98 -12.41
N ILE A 14 -11.98 -4.45 -11.23
CA ILE A 14 -12.46 -5.23 -10.07
C ILE A 14 -13.98 -5.45 -10.16
N ILE A 15 -14.77 -4.44 -10.56
CA ILE A 15 -16.24 -4.52 -10.57
C ILE A 15 -16.79 -5.33 -11.76
N VAL A 16 -16.12 -5.35 -12.92
CA VAL A 16 -16.58 -6.13 -14.09
C VAL A 16 -16.26 -7.63 -13.95
N PHE A 17 -15.31 -8.01 -13.09
CA PHE A 17 -14.89 -9.41 -12.90
C PHE A 17 -15.76 -10.22 -11.92
N LEU A 18 -16.65 -9.57 -11.16
CA LEU A 18 -17.35 -10.14 -10.00
C LEU A 18 -18.86 -10.39 -10.23
N THR A 19 -19.33 -10.40 -11.47
CA THR A 19 -20.72 -10.73 -11.80
C THR A 19 -20.76 -12.01 -12.62
N ILE A 20 -20.89 -13.19 -11.99
CA ILE A 20 -21.69 -14.34 -12.46
C ILE A 20 -21.77 -15.45 -11.37
N LEU A 21 -23.02 -15.70 -10.94
CA LEU A 21 -23.71 -16.91 -10.41
C LEU A 21 -22.97 -17.94 -9.52
N GLY A 22 -23.61 -18.26 -8.39
CA GLY A 22 -23.15 -19.22 -7.38
C GLY A 22 -23.73 -20.64 -7.44
N SER A 23 -23.10 -21.56 -6.70
CA SER A 23 -23.68 -22.38 -5.63
C SER A 23 -22.69 -23.46 -5.14
N GLN A 24 -22.77 -23.73 -3.83
CA GLN A 24 -22.49 -24.95 -3.06
C GLN A 24 -21.13 -25.67 -3.25
N ALA A 25 -20.40 -25.81 -2.14
CA ALA A 25 -19.42 -26.87 -1.97
C ALA A 25 -19.51 -27.46 -0.54
N ASN A 26 -19.07 -28.71 -0.42
CA ASN A 26 -18.80 -29.43 0.82
C ASN A 26 -17.45 -30.17 0.66
N ASP A 27 -16.82 -30.41 1.81
CA ASP A 27 -15.80 -31.42 2.14
C ASP A 27 -14.33 -30.91 2.26
N HIS A 28 -13.80 -30.96 3.51
CA HIS A 28 -12.58 -30.29 3.95
C HIS A 28 -11.51 -31.31 4.39
N LYS A 29 -10.34 -31.30 3.74
CA LYS A 29 -9.20 -32.17 4.14
C LYS A 29 -7.85 -31.48 4.37
N LYS A 30 -7.71 -30.17 4.16
CA LYS A 30 -6.47 -29.43 4.55
C LYS A 30 -6.80 -27.99 4.97
N PRO A 31 -6.31 -27.49 6.13
CA PRO A 31 -6.68 -26.16 6.66
C PRO A 31 -6.13 -24.98 5.83
N PHE A 32 -5.20 -25.22 4.91
CA PHE A 32 -4.57 -24.19 4.07
C PHE A 32 -4.78 -24.41 2.56
N GLY A 33 -5.73 -25.27 2.15
CA GLY A 33 -6.17 -25.43 0.75
C GLY A 33 -5.05 -25.39 -0.31
N LEU A 34 -5.29 -24.62 -1.37
CA LEU A 34 -4.33 -24.41 -2.46
C LEU A 34 -3.13 -23.54 -2.06
N VAL A 35 -3.24 -22.76 -0.98
CA VAL A 35 -2.14 -21.93 -0.45
C VAL A 35 -0.94 -22.77 -0.05
N SER A 36 -1.16 -24.01 0.38
CA SER A 36 -0.07 -24.96 0.67
C SER A 36 0.81 -25.29 -0.55
N LYS A 37 0.37 -24.93 -1.77
CA LYS A 37 1.10 -25.07 -3.03
C LYS A 37 1.67 -23.75 -3.57
N LEU A 38 1.46 -22.61 -2.91
CA LEU A 38 2.12 -21.38 -3.32
C LEU A 38 3.63 -21.48 -3.06
N PRO A 39 4.48 -20.93 -3.94
CA PRO A 39 5.92 -21.01 -3.80
C PRO A 39 6.45 -20.18 -2.62
N GLN A 40 7.65 -20.50 -2.15
CA GLN A 40 8.34 -19.76 -1.06
C GLN A 40 8.56 -18.27 -1.34
N ASP A 41 8.61 -17.88 -2.62
CA ASP A 41 8.81 -16.48 -3.04
C ASP A 41 7.50 -15.67 -3.08
N THR A 42 6.43 -16.20 -2.49
CA THR A 42 5.23 -15.41 -2.16
C THR A 42 5.58 -14.37 -1.10
N GLU A 43 5.40 -13.09 -1.40
CA GLU A 43 5.76 -11.98 -0.52
C GLU A 43 4.60 -11.49 0.34
N ILE A 44 3.36 -11.60 -0.16
CA ILE A 44 2.13 -11.22 0.56
C ILE A 44 1.08 -12.29 0.29
N LEU A 45 0.31 -12.66 1.30
CA LEU A 45 -0.79 -13.60 1.19
C LEU A 45 -1.89 -13.23 2.17
N PHE A 46 -3.12 -13.32 1.70
CA PHE A 46 -4.32 -13.34 2.53
C PHE A 46 -5.19 -14.50 2.08
N GLY A 47 -5.67 -15.27 3.03
CA GLY A 47 -6.57 -16.38 2.77
C GLY A 47 -7.72 -16.41 3.76
N LEU A 48 -8.84 -16.94 3.27
CA LEU A 48 -10.09 -17.13 3.97
C LEU A 48 -10.50 -18.58 3.79
N THR A 49 -10.97 -19.19 4.86
CA THR A 49 -11.45 -20.57 4.89
C THR A 49 -12.78 -20.62 5.60
N HIS A 50 -13.69 -21.45 5.10
CA HIS A 50 -15.07 -21.49 5.58
C HIS A 50 -15.73 -20.10 5.56
N PHE A 51 -15.46 -19.31 4.52
CA PHE A 51 -15.85 -17.91 4.49
C PHE A 51 -17.37 -17.72 4.48
N GLU A 52 -18.11 -18.56 3.75
CA GLU A 52 -19.57 -18.58 3.76
C GLU A 52 -20.14 -18.79 5.19
N ASP A 53 -19.63 -19.78 5.93
CA ASP A 53 -19.98 -20.01 7.33
C ASP A 53 -19.72 -18.76 8.19
N PHE A 54 -18.52 -18.20 8.06
CA PHE A 54 -18.07 -17.06 8.85
C PHE A 54 -18.91 -15.81 8.58
N ALA A 55 -19.17 -15.52 7.31
CA ALA A 55 -19.99 -14.40 6.87
C ALA A 55 -21.44 -14.52 7.34
N ASN A 56 -22.02 -15.71 7.19
CA ASN A 56 -23.38 -16.00 7.65
C ASN A 56 -23.51 -15.85 9.17
N GLU A 57 -22.47 -16.17 9.93
CA GLU A 57 -22.46 -16.01 11.39
C GLU A 57 -22.18 -14.57 11.83
N ILE A 58 -21.19 -13.90 11.26
CA ILE A 58 -20.86 -12.49 11.57
C ILE A 58 -22.03 -11.58 11.21
N GLY A 59 -22.62 -11.76 10.02
CA GLY A 59 -23.78 -10.98 9.57
C GLY A 59 -24.97 -11.10 10.53
N LYS A 60 -25.09 -12.20 11.27
CA LYS A 60 -26.12 -12.42 12.29
C LYS A 60 -25.72 -11.91 13.68
N SER A 61 -24.47 -11.50 13.89
CA SER A 61 -23.95 -11.10 15.21
C SER A 61 -24.35 -9.67 15.60
N ASN A 62 -24.56 -9.44 16.90
CA ASN A 62 -24.80 -8.09 17.43
C ASN A 62 -23.56 -7.18 17.32
N THR A 63 -22.36 -7.76 17.23
CA THR A 63 -21.11 -7.02 17.04
C THR A 63 -21.04 -6.41 15.65
N TRP A 64 -21.41 -7.16 14.60
CA TRP A 64 -21.45 -6.65 13.24
C TRP A 64 -22.47 -5.53 13.08
N LYS A 65 -23.66 -5.67 13.69
CA LYS A 65 -24.66 -4.59 13.72
C LYS A 65 -24.09 -3.30 14.31
N LYS A 66 -23.37 -3.39 15.43
CA LYS A 66 -22.72 -2.24 16.06
C LYS A 66 -21.56 -1.67 15.24
N ILE A 67 -20.78 -2.51 14.57
CA ILE A 67 -19.70 -2.07 13.68
C ILE A 67 -20.30 -1.33 12.47
N ALA A 68 -21.36 -1.87 11.86
CA ALA A 68 -22.08 -1.23 10.76
C ALA A 68 -22.68 0.13 11.20
N GLU A 69 -23.36 0.16 12.35
CA GLU A 69 -23.89 1.39 12.95
C GLU A 69 -22.77 2.43 13.19
N LEU A 70 -21.61 2.02 13.71
CA LEU A 70 -20.46 2.91 13.97
C LEU A 70 -19.83 3.43 12.67
N LEU A 71 -19.71 2.59 11.64
CA LEU A 71 -19.14 2.95 10.34
C LEU A 71 -20.06 3.91 9.55
N GLU A 72 -21.38 3.69 9.59
CA GLU A 72 -22.39 4.61 9.05
C GLU A 72 -22.32 5.98 9.75
N LEU A 73 -22.13 5.99 11.08
CA LEU A 73 -22.04 7.21 11.89
C LEU A 73 -20.76 8.01 11.69
N GLN A 74 -19.59 7.37 11.56
CA GLN A 74 -18.30 8.07 11.53
C GLN A 74 -17.84 8.51 10.14
N ALA A 75 -18.21 7.78 9.09
CA ALA A 75 -17.56 7.95 7.79
C ALA A 75 -18.52 8.39 6.66
N GLY A 76 -19.84 8.47 6.93
CA GLY A 76 -20.84 8.77 5.90
C GLY A 76 -20.85 7.75 4.75
N PHE A 77 -20.29 6.56 4.98
CA PHE A 77 -20.32 5.45 4.05
C PHE A 77 -21.70 4.80 4.14
N ASP A 78 -22.43 4.82 3.03
CA ASP A 78 -23.64 4.01 2.88
C ASP A 78 -23.21 2.55 2.69
N ILE A 79 -23.32 1.77 3.76
CA ILE A 79 -22.93 0.36 3.76
C ILE A 79 -23.86 -0.46 2.87
N SER A 80 -25.03 0.05 2.47
CA SER A 80 -25.95 -0.69 1.59
C SER A 80 -25.37 -0.95 0.19
N ASP A 81 -24.68 0.03 -0.41
CA ASP A 81 -23.98 -0.12 -1.69
C ASP A 81 -22.79 -1.09 -1.59
N ALA A 82 -22.06 -1.03 -0.46
CA ALA A 82 -20.97 -1.95 -0.17
C ALA A 82 -21.50 -3.36 0.13
N ALA A 83 -22.65 -3.51 0.78
CA ALA A 83 -23.27 -4.79 1.13
C ALA A 83 -23.84 -5.51 -0.11
N GLU A 84 -24.33 -4.78 -1.10
CA GLU A 84 -24.79 -5.37 -2.37
C GLU A 84 -23.59 -5.85 -3.21
N THR A 85 -22.51 -5.05 -3.25
CA THR A 85 -21.23 -5.41 -3.89
C THR A 85 -20.47 -6.51 -3.14
N TRP A 86 -20.55 -6.52 -1.81
CA TRP A 86 -20.01 -7.59 -0.97
C TRP A 86 -20.86 -8.86 -1.12
N GLY A 87 -22.19 -8.76 -1.13
CA GLY A 87 -23.10 -9.90 -1.33
C GLY A 87 -22.85 -10.62 -2.65
N SER A 88 -22.64 -9.89 -3.74
CA SER A 88 -22.27 -10.49 -5.04
C SER A 88 -20.86 -11.11 -5.05
N VAL A 89 -19.91 -10.53 -4.30
CA VAL A 89 -18.59 -11.14 -4.04
C VAL A 89 -18.72 -12.42 -3.18
N MET A 90 -19.64 -12.44 -2.20
CA MET A 90 -19.90 -13.60 -1.35
C MET A 90 -20.51 -14.78 -2.11
N ASP A 91 -21.29 -14.51 -3.16
CA ASP A 91 -21.90 -15.56 -3.99
C ASP A 91 -20.86 -16.32 -4.86
N ILE A 92 -19.65 -15.76 -5.02
CA ILE A 92 -18.54 -16.28 -5.84
C ILE A 92 -17.42 -16.90 -4.99
N ILE A 93 -17.20 -16.39 -3.78
CA ILE A 93 -16.28 -16.98 -2.81
C ILE A 93 -17.00 -18.17 -2.17
N GLY A 94 -16.76 -19.38 -2.67
CA GLY A 94 -17.39 -20.59 -2.16
C GLY A 94 -16.96 -20.91 -0.73
N GLU A 95 -15.94 -21.75 -0.59
CA GLU A 95 -15.47 -22.18 0.75
C GLU A 95 -14.15 -21.55 1.15
N ASP A 96 -13.21 -21.52 0.21
CA ASP A 96 -11.85 -21.06 0.41
C ASP A 96 -11.54 -20.00 -0.64
N ALA A 97 -11.00 -18.87 -0.22
CA ALA A 97 -10.44 -17.89 -1.14
C ALA A 97 -9.09 -17.43 -0.65
N PHE A 98 -8.24 -17.05 -1.58
CA PHE A 98 -6.99 -16.39 -1.27
C PHE A 98 -6.66 -15.36 -2.34
N PHE A 99 -5.85 -14.40 -1.95
CA PHE A 99 -5.06 -13.63 -2.88
C PHE A 99 -3.66 -13.45 -2.32
N GLY A 100 -2.70 -13.31 -3.21
CA GLY A 100 -1.31 -13.13 -2.85
C GLY A 100 -0.58 -12.32 -3.89
N PHE A 101 0.59 -11.86 -3.47
CA PHE A 101 1.55 -11.21 -4.32
C PHE A 101 2.87 -11.94 -4.26
N SER A 102 3.44 -12.19 -5.43
CA SER A 102 4.67 -12.94 -5.59
C SER A 102 5.89 -12.01 -5.61
N LYS A 103 7.06 -12.61 -5.76
CA LYS A 103 8.36 -11.96 -5.91
C LYS A 103 8.32 -10.67 -6.73
N GLY A 104 8.97 -9.63 -6.20
CA GLY A 104 9.11 -8.32 -6.84
C GLY A 104 8.05 -7.31 -6.40
N THR A 105 7.11 -7.71 -5.56
CA THR A 105 6.06 -6.82 -5.02
C THR A 105 6.65 -5.79 -4.06
N ALA A 106 7.52 -6.20 -3.14
CA ALA A 106 8.25 -5.34 -2.23
C ALA A 106 9.07 -4.28 -2.99
N ALA A 107 9.77 -4.70 -4.05
CA ALA A 107 10.54 -3.80 -4.90
C ALA A 107 9.64 -2.78 -5.61
N ASN A 108 8.50 -3.22 -6.16
CA ASN A 108 7.54 -2.33 -6.81
C ASN A 108 6.89 -1.36 -5.81
N ILE A 109 6.47 -1.81 -4.63
CA ILE A 109 5.90 -0.95 -3.58
C ILE A 109 6.94 0.09 -3.17
N LYS A 110 8.18 -0.32 -2.91
CA LYS A 110 9.28 0.60 -2.59
C LYS A 110 9.48 1.65 -3.69
N GLY A 111 9.50 1.21 -4.96
CA GLY A 111 9.57 2.12 -6.10
C GLY A 111 8.41 3.13 -6.12
N LEU A 112 7.17 2.69 -5.93
CA LEU A 112 6.00 3.58 -5.86
C LEU A 112 6.08 4.58 -4.71
N THR A 113 6.54 4.12 -3.54
CA THR A 113 6.74 4.96 -2.36
C THR A 113 7.77 6.04 -2.64
N GLU A 114 8.93 5.69 -3.20
CA GLU A 114 9.97 6.65 -3.56
C GLU A 114 9.49 7.65 -4.63
N LEU A 115 8.71 7.20 -5.64
CA LEU A 115 8.09 8.11 -6.61
C LEU A 115 7.11 9.09 -5.95
N GLY A 116 6.31 8.61 -5.00
CA GLY A 116 5.35 9.42 -4.26
C GLY A 116 6.02 10.48 -3.39
N GLU A 117 7.13 10.14 -2.73
CA GLU A 117 7.92 11.08 -1.91
C GLU A 117 8.50 12.21 -2.75
N GLU A 118 9.13 11.89 -3.89
CA GLU A 118 9.67 12.91 -4.79
C GLU A 118 8.56 13.81 -5.37
N TYR A 119 7.44 13.22 -5.79
CA TYR A 119 6.30 14.00 -6.27
C TYR A 119 5.72 14.93 -5.20
N ASN A 120 5.64 14.45 -3.95
CA ASN A 120 5.19 15.28 -2.82
C ASN A 120 6.17 16.43 -2.55
N LYS A 121 7.49 16.17 -2.60
CA LYS A 121 8.52 17.19 -2.44
C LYS A 121 8.37 18.31 -3.47
N ILE A 122 8.26 17.95 -4.74
CA ILE A 122 8.04 18.91 -5.83
C ILE A 122 6.72 19.67 -5.62
N SER A 123 5.65 18.96 -5.27
CA SER A 123 4.34 19.60 -5.01
C SER A 123 4.41 20.61 -3.87
N TYR A 124 5.11 20.31 -2.79
CA TYR A 124 5.31 21.23 -1.67
C TYR A 124 6.17 22.44 -2.06
N GLU A 125 7.22 22.23 -2.84
CA GLU A 125 8.07 23.32 -3.32
C GLU A 125 7.29 24.28 -4.21
N VAL A 126 6.48 23.76 -5.14
CA VAL A 126 5.62 24.56 -6.01
C VAL A 126 4.58 25.34 -5.21
N MET A 127 3.83 24.68 -4.32
CA MET A 127 2.84 25.33 -3.45
C MET A 127 3.48 26.37 -2.52
N GLY A 128 4.65 26.06 -1.97
CA GLY A 128 5.39 26.96 -1.09
C GLY A 128 5.89 28.20 -1.82
N SER A 129 6.45 28.03 -3.02
CA SER A 129 6.87 29.12 -3.89
C SER A 129 5.71 30.04 -4.27
N GLU A 130 4.56 29.48 -4.65
CA GLU A 130 3.34 30.23 -4.96
C GLU A 130 2.88 31.05 -3.75
N LEU A 131 2.81 30.42 -2.58
CA LEU A 131 2.42 31.08 -1.33
C LEU A 131 3.35 32.25 -0.97
N LEU A 132 4.67 32.07 -1.09
CA LEU A 132 5.64 33.13 -0.82
C LEU A 132 5.51 34.31 -1.78
N SER A 133 5.21 34.03 -3.06
CA SER A 133 4.99 35.03 -4.09
C SER A 133 3.72 35.86 -3.81
N GLU A 134 2.62 35.20 -3.44
CA GLU A 134 1.37 35.88 -3.06
C GLU A 134 1.53 36.83 -1.86
N PHE A 135 2.33 36.44 -0.88
CA PHE A 135 2.59 37.27 0.31
C PHE A 135 3.74 38.28 0.13
N GLY A 136 4.41 38.30 -1.03
CA GLY A 136 5.53 39.20 -1.29
C GLY A 136 6.78 38.89 -0.47
N PHE A 137 6.92 37.64 0.01
CA PHE A 137 8.06 37.19 0.79
C PHE A 137 9.18 36.58 -0.05
N GLY A 138 9.03 36.49 -1.37
CA GLY A 138 9.98 35.82 -2.26
C GLY A 138 9.28 34.74 -3.10
N GLY A 139 9.98 33.66 -3.45
CA GLY A 139 9.48 32.60 -4.32
C GLY A 139 9.95 32.70 -5.78
N SER A 140 9.66 31.67 -6.57
CA SER A 140 9.97 31.65 -8.00
C SER A 140 9.15 32.68 -8.77
N SER A 141 9.78 33.29 -9.78
CA SER A 141 9.10 34.16 -10.75
C SER A 141 8.36 33.39 -11.84
N GLU A 142 8.54 32.08 -11.90
CA GLU A 142 7.89 31.18 -12.85
C GLU A 142 6.45 30.88 -12.45
N SER A 143 5.64 30.44 -13.41
CA SER A 143 4.32 29.91 -13.08
C SER A 143 4.46 28.57 -12.34
N PRO A 144 3.48 28.17 -11.50
CA PRO A 144 3.48 26.87 -10.84
C PRO A 144 3.65 25.68 -11.80
N GLU A 145 3.10 25.81 -13.02
CA GLU A 145 3.19 24.79 -14.07
C GLU A 145 4.60 24.65 -14.64
N GLU A 146 5.29 25.77 -14.92
CA GLU A 146 6.68 25.75 -15.40
C GLU A 146 7.63 25.29 -14.30
N LEU A 147 7.43 25.72 -13.05
CA LEU A 147 8.25 25.28 -11.91
C LEU A 147 8.12 23.77 -11.66
N MET A 148 6.89 23.23 -11.68
CA MET A 148 6.65 21.78 -11.59
C MET A 148 7.37 21.03 -12.70
N LYS A 149 7.29 21.54 -13.94
CA LYS A 149 7.93 20.95 -15.11
C LYS A 149 9.45 20.95 -14.98
N ASP A 150 10.05 22.06 -14.57
CA ASP A 150 11.50 22.19 -14.40
C ASP A 150 12.03 21.28 -13.29
N LEU A 151 11.31 21.17 -12.16
CA LEU A 151 11.68 20.26 -11.08
C LEU A 151 11.57 18.78 -11.49
N LEU A 152 10.53 18.41 -12.24
CA LEU A 152 10.41 17.06 -12.81
C LEU A 152 11.51 16.75 -13.83
N ASN A 153 11.86 17.73 -14.66
CA ASN A 153 12.97 17.63 -15.61
C ASN A 153 14.30 17.41 -14.87
N GLN A 154 14.58 18.20 -13.84
CA GLN A 154 15.79 18.03 -13.01
C GLN A 154 15.87 16.64 -12.38
N LEU A 155 14.75 16.13 -11.86
CA LEU A 155 14.68 14.79 -11.27
C LEU A 155 14.98 13.68 -12.29
N LEU A 156 14.52 13.83 -13.54
CA LEU A 156 14.75 12.89 -14.63
C LEU A 156 16.11 13.04 -15.33
N GLU A 157 16.80 14.16 -15.12
CA GLU A 157 18.15 14.42 -15.62
C GLU A 157 19.24 14.30 -14.55
N ALA A 158 18.84 13.96 -13.31
CA ALA A 158 19.75 13.74 -12.22
C ALA A 158 20.85 12.74 -12.61
N GLN A 159 22.11 13.09 -12.34
CA GLN A 159 23.27 12.28 -12.75
C GLN A 159 23.30 10.88 -12.13
N ASP A 160 22.59 10.68 -11.02
CA ASP A 160 22.46 9.38 -10.39
C ASP A 160 21.50 8.44 -11.15
N GLY A 161 20.68 8.97 -12.06
CA GLY A 161 19.68 8.25 -12.85
C GLY A 161 18.65 7.51 -12.01
N LYS A 162 18.51 7.84 -10.71
CA LYS A 162 17.73 7.04 -9.76
C LYS A 162 16.26 6.98 -10.16
N PHE A 163 15.68 8.13 -10.48
CA PHE A 163 14.26 8.24 -10.82
C PHE A 163 13.93 7.56 -12.16
N GLU A 164 14.78 7.75 -13.18
CA GLU A 164 14.64 7.05 -14.47
C GLU A 164 14.73 5.53 -14.27
N LYS A 165 15.65 5.06 -13.43
CA LYS A 165 15.78 3.63 -13.12
C LYS A 165 14.52 3.09 -12.45
N ILE A 166 13.98 3.78 -11.44
CA ILE A 166 12.73 3.36 -10.77
C ILE A 166 11.60 3.26 -11.78
N LEU A 167 11.40 4.29 -12.61
CA LEU A 167 10.35 4.28 -13.63
C LEU A 167 10.51 3.13 -14.64
N ASN A 168 11.73 2.77 -15.03
CA ASN A 168 11.99 1.64 -15.93
C ASN A 168 11.71 0.29 -15.25
N GLU A 169 12.14 0.12 -14.00
CA GLU A 169 12.00 -1.13 -13.24
C GLU A 169 10.58 -1.36 -12.73
N LEU A 170 9.79 -0.29 -12.56
CA LEU A 170 8.43 -0.38 -12.05
C LEU A 170 7.55 -1.24 -12.96
N GLN A 171 7.00 -2.32 -12.41
CA GLN A 171 6.03 -3.17 -13.10
C GLN A 171 4.78 -3.31 -12.25
N LEU A 172 3.71 -3.82 -12.85
CA LEU A 172 2.55 -4.21 -12.07
C LEU A 172 2.97 -5.35 -11.12
N PRO A 173 2.72 -5.24 -9.80
CA PRO A 173 2.99 -6.33 -8.87
C PRO A 173 2.30 -7.61 -9.32
N ALA A 174 3.02 -8.72 -9.26
CA ALA A 174 2.50 -10.03 -9.64
C ALA A 174 1.46 -10.50 -8.61
N PHE A 175 0.20 -10.41 -8.99
CA PHE A 175 -0.96 -10.76 -8.19
C PHE A 175 -1.52 -12.11 -8.61
N ILE A 176 -1.92 -12.92 -7.64
CA ILE A 176 -2.67 -14.15 -7.86
C ILE A 176 -3.84 -14.20 -6.89
N ALA A 177 -5.01 -14.58 -7.38
CA ALA A 177 -6.18 -14.88 -6.57
C ALA A 177 -6.75 -16.23 -6.97
N GLY A 178 -7.33 -16.90 -5.99
CA GLY A 178 -8.03 -18.15 -6.22
C GLY A 178 -9.23 -18.29 -5.31
N SER A 179 -10.31 -18.85 -5.84
CA SER A 179 -11.51 -19.19 -5.09
C SER A 179 -11.89 -20.63 -5.38
N LYS A 180 -12.13 -21.41 -4.33
CA LYS A 180 -12.78 -22.72 -4.45
C LYS A 180 -14.24 -22.47 -4.78
N VAL A 181 -14.66 -22.93 -5.96
CA VAL A 181 -16.03 -22.83 -6.45
C VAL A 181 -16.68 -24.21 -6.44
N GLY A 182 -18.00 -24.26 -6.63
CA GLY A 182 -18.74 -25.52 -6.67
C GLY A 182 -18.21 -26.48 -7.77
N GLU A 183 -18.47 -27.78 -7.59
CA GLU A 183 -18.01 -28.82 -8.52
C GLU A 183 -18.42 -28.50 -9.97
N GLY A 184 -17.44 -28.49 -10.89
CA GLY A 184 -17.65 -28.15 -12.30
C GLY A 184 -17.79 -26.66 -12.63
N MET A 185 -17.98 -25.78 -11.64
CA MET A 185 -18.15 -24.33 -11.87
C MET A 185 -16.84 -23.67 -12.33
N ALA A 186 -15.68 -24.13 -11.86
CA ALA A 186 -14.39 -23.56 -12.24
C ALA A 186 -14.18 -23.61 -13.76
N ALA A 187 -14.41 -24.79 -14.36
CA ALA A 187 -14.31 -24.98 -15.80
C ALA A 187 -15.36 -24.16 -16.57
N GLN A 188 -16.58 -24.05 -16.04
CA GLN A 188 -17.63 -23.22 -16.64
C GLN A 188 -17.24 -21.73 -16.67
N LEU A 189 -16.70 -21.19 -15.57
CA LEU A 189 -16.27 -19.80 -15.47
C LEU A 189 -15.08 -19.51 -16.41
N VAL A 190 -14.12 -20.43 -16.49
CA VAL A 190 -13.03 -20.35 -17.49
C VAL A 190 -13.58 -20.30 -18.91
N GLY A 191 -14.59 -21.14 -19.23
CA GLY A 191 -15.26 -21.12 -20.53
C GLY A 191 -15.97 -19.79 -20.83
N GLN A 192 -16.58 -19.16 -19.81
CA GLN A 192 -17.22 -17.85 -19.96
C GLN A 192 -16.20 -16.74 -20.19
N PHE A 193 -15.08 -16.72 -19.46
CA PHE A 193 -14.00 -15.77 -19.72
C PHE A 193 -13.44 -15.95 -21.13
N SER A 194 -13.21 -17.20 -21.55
CA SER A 194 -12.74 -17.51 -22.90
C SER A 194 -13.69 -17.01 -23.99
N ALA A 195 -15.00 -17.00 -23.76
CA ALA A 195 -15.97 -16.48 -24.72
C ALA A 195 -15.89 -14.95 -24.94
N ILE A 196 -15.23 -14.22 -24.03
CA ILE A 196 -14.99 -12.77 -24.17
C ILE A 196 -13.88 -12.50 -25.19
N GLU A 197 -13.02 -13.49 -25.49
CA GLU A 197 -11.86 -13.32 -26.40
C GLU A 197 -12.24 -12.75 -27.77
N ASP A 198 -13.40 -13.15 -28.31
CA ASP A 198 -13.93 -12.66 -29.60
C ASP A 198 -14.24 -11.15 -29.60
N HIS A 199 -14.36 -10.54 -28.41
CA HIS A 199 -14.69 -9.13 -28.21
C HIS A 199 -13.49 -8.31 -27.72
N LEU A 200 -12.33 -8.93 -27.51
CA LEU A 200 -11.14 -8.22 -27.07
C LEU A 200 -10.63 -7.30 -28.18
N PRO A 201 -10.08 -6.12 -27.82
CA PRO A 201 -9.41 -5.26 -28.79
C PRO A 201 -8.28 -6.01 -29.54
N PRO A 202 -7.99 -5.64 -30.80
CA PRO A 202 -7.02 -6.36 -31.63
C PRO A 202 -5.58 -6.30 -31.13
N PHE A 203 -5.27 -5.39 -30.20
CA PHE A 203 -3.96 -5.28 -29.56
C PHE A 203 -3.78 -6.26 -28.38
N VAL A 204 -4.82 -6.97 -27.97
CA VAL A 204 -4.73 -7.98 -26.91
C VAL A 204 -4.24 -9.29 -27.51
N LEU A 205 -3.14 -9.81 -26.98
CA LEU A 205 -2.57 -11.10 -27.39
C LEU A 205 -3.11 -12.20 -26.48
N THR A 206 -3.76 -13.21 -27.05
CA THR A 206 -4.24 -14.38 -26.32
C THR A 206 -3.25 -15.55 -26.45
N SER A 207 -3.05 -16.29 -25.37
CA SER A 207 -2.18 -17.47 -25.34
C SER A 207 -2.62 -18.49 -24.29
N GLU A 208 -2.03 -19.67 -24.34
CA GLU A 208 -2.22 -20.74 -23.36
C GLU A 208 -0.85 -21.19 -22.82
N PHE A 209 -0.78 -21.55 -21.54
CA PHE A 209 0.44 -22.04 -20.90
C PHE A 209 0.13 -23.12 -19.87
N ASP A 210 1.03 -24.09 -19.72
CA ASP A 210 0.88 -25.18 -18.77
C ASP A 210 1.35 -24.75 -17.38
N VAL A 211 0.54 -25.04 -16.36
CA VAL A 211 0.81 -24.68 -14.95
C VAL A 211 1.19 -25.89 -14.12
N SER A 212 0.69 -27.06 -14.51
CA SER A 212 1.08 -28.38 -13.99
C SER A 212 0.70 -29.45 -15.02
N ASP A 213 1.12 -30.70 -14.81
CA ASP A 213 0.78 -31.80 -15.70
C ASP A 213 -0.73 -31.89 -15.96
N GLY A 214 -1.14 -31.69 -17.21
CA GLY A 214 -2.55 -31.76 -17.64
C GLY A 214 -3.42 -30.57 -17.23
N VAL A 215 -2.82 -29.48 -16.73
CA VAL A 215 -3.53 -28.24 -16.39
C VAL A 215 -2.96 -27.07 -17.18
N THR A 216 -3.78 -26.51 -18.06
CA THR A 216 -3.43 -25.39 -18.93
C THR A 216 -4.28 -24.17 -18.57
N PHE A 217 -3.64 -23.02 -18.45
CA PHE A 217 -4.30 -21.74 -18.21
C PHE A 217 -4.29 -20.90 -19.49
N ARG A 218 -5.22 -19.95 -19.54
CA ARG A 218 -5.31 -18.94 -20.59
C ARG A 218 -4.71 -17.64 -20.12
N SER A 219 -4.23 -16.85 -21.08
CA SER A 219 -3.57 -15.60 -20.81
C SER A 219 -3.90 -14.55 -21.88
N TRP A 220 -4.15 -13.32 -21.43
CA TRP A 220 -4.38 -12.13 -22.22
C TRP A 220 -3.31 -11.10 -21.89
N SER A 221 -2.44 -10.81 -22.84
CA SER A 221 -1.33 -9.87 -22.69
C SER A 221 -1.59 -8.59 -23.47
N VAL A 222 -1.28 -7.47 -22.85
CA VAL A 222 -1.37 -6.13 -23.43
C VAL A 222 -0.06 -5.40 -23.18
N ALA A 223 0.60 -4.96 -24.26
CA ALA A 223 1.75 -4.06 -24.14
C ALA A 223 1.26 -2.61 -24.20
N ALA A 224 1.81 -1.76 -23.34
CA ALA A 224 1.40 -0.37 -23.25
C ALA A 224 1.64 0.39 -24.56
N LYS A 225 2.70 0.06 -25.31
CA LYS A 225 2.97 0.63 -26.64
C LYS A 225 1.82 0.45 -27.65
N ASP A 226 1.03 -0.62 -27.51
CA ASP A 226 -0.05 -0.97 -28.44
C ASP A 226 -1.39 -0.34 -28.02
N VAL A 227 -1.50 0.11 -26.77
CA VAL A 227 -2.65 0.88 -26.23
C VAL A 227 -2.41 2.37 -26.33
N PHE A 228 -1.16 2.80 -26.13
CA PHE A 228 -0.72 4.19 -26.13
C PHE A 228 -0.49 4.63 -27.58
N ASP A 229 -1.60 4.92 -28.26
CA ASP A 229 -1.64 5.31 -29.67
C ASP A 229 -1.07 6.71 -29.93
N ASP A 230 -0.97 7.09 -31.20
CA ASP A 230 -0.39 8.38 -31.62
C ASP A 230 -1.15 9.58 -31.02
N ASN A 231 -2.46 9.48 -30.83
CA ASN A 231 -3.26 10.55 -30.23
C ASN A 231 -2.94 10.71 -28.74
N ALA A 232 -2.84 9.60 -28.00
CA ALA A 232 -2.45 9.62 -26.59
C ALA A 232 -1.04 10.17 -26.41
N ARG A 233 -0.11 9.82 -27.31
CA ARG A 233 1.26 10.37 -27.34
C ARG A 233 1.28 11.85 -27.65
N GLU A 234 0.52 12.31 -28.65
CA GLU A 234 0.45 13.73 -29.00
C GLU A 234 -0.13 14.55 -27.84
N GLU A 235 -1.20 14.06 -27.20
CA GLU A 235 -1.78 14.71 -26.04
C GLU A 235 -0.80 14.75 -24.85
N MET A 236 -0.06 13.67 -24.62
CA MET A 236 0.97 13.63 -23.59
C MET A 236 2.10 14.64 -23.89
N ARG A 237 2.64 14.65 -25.11
CA ARG A 237 3.66 15.62 -25.54
C ARG A 237 3.18 17.06 -25.36
N ARG A 238 1.92 17.33 -25.70
CA ARG A 238 1.29 18.65 -25.56
C ARG A 238 1.15 19.06 -24.10
N GLN A 239 0.77 18.14 -23.21
CA GLN A 239 0.64 18.42 -21.78
C GLN A 239 1.99 18.61 -21.09
N ILE A 240 3.01 17.86 -21.51
CA ILE A 240 4.36 17.98 -20.96
C ILE A 240 5.07 19.23 -21.49
N GLY A 241 4.90 19.54 -22.77
CA GLY A 241 5.52 20.72 -23.41
C GLY A 241 7.04 20.68 -23.48
N ASP A 242 7.66 19.50 -23.33
CA ASP A 242 9.10 19.25 -23.43
C ASP A 242 9.35 17.97 -24.25
N GLU A 243 10.02 18.12 -25.39
CA GLU A 243 10.25 17.01 -26.33
C GLU A 243 11.19 15.94 -25.75
N GLY A 244 12.19 16.34 -24.98
CA GLY A 244 13.17 15.43 -24.39
C GLY A 244 12.55 14.57 -23.29
N LEU A 245 11.81 15.20 -22.39
CA LEU A 245 11.04 14.56 -21.33
C LEU A 245 9.97 13.62 -21.91
N SER A 246 9.21 14.10 -22.90
CA SER A 246 8.19 13.27 -23.56
C SER A 246 8.81 12.03 -24.20
N ALA A 247 9.92 12.18 -24.93
CA ALA A 247 10.58 11.05 -25.58
C ALA A 247 11.13 10.02 -24.58
N LYS A 248 11.61 10.46 -23.41
CA LYS A 248 12.05 9.56 -22.34
C LYS A 248 10.86 8.78 -21.74
N LEU A 249 9.78 9.48 -21.40
CA LEU A 249 8.59 8.86 -20.83
C LEU A 249 7.91 7.89 -21.80
N GLU A 250 7.86 8.21 -23.10
CA GLU A 250 7.37 7.29 -24.13
C GLU A 250 8.16 5.98 -24.15
N LYS A 251 9.50 6.06 -24.11
CA LYS A 251 10.36 4.87 -24.08
C LYS A 251 10.08 4.02 -22.84
N ILE A 252 9.89 4.65 -21.68
CA ILE A 252 9.55 3.96 -20.43
C ILE A 252 8.20 3.28 -20.56
N ILE A 253 7.17 3.99 -21.03
CA ILE A 253 5.82 3.46 -21.26
C ILE A 253 5.88 2.26 -22.20
N ASP A 254 6.66 2.33 -23.27
CA ASP A 254 6.79 1.26 -24.26
C ASP A 254 7.36 -0.05 -23.69
N THR A 255 8.05 0.01 -22.54
CA THR A 255 8.53 -1.19 -21.82
C THR A 255 7.45 -1.89 -20.99
N LYS A 256 6.32 -1.23 -20.75
CA LYS A 256 5.28 -1.74 -19.82
C LYS A 256 4.39 -2.74 -20.52
N LYS A 257 4.08 -3.81 -19.79
CA LYS A 257 3.17 -4.86 -20.22
C LYS A 257 2.36 -5.34 -19.02
N VAL A 258 1.15 -5.79 -19.31
CA VAL A 258 0.28 -6.44 -18.34
C VAL A 258 -0.28 -7.71 -18.95
N GLU A 259 -0.34 -8.75 -18.15
CA GLU A 259 -0.87 -10.04 -18.50
C GLU A 259 -1.91 -10.45 -17.46
N VAL A 260 -3.12 -10.72 -17.94
CA VAL A 260 -4.20 -11.33 -17.16
C VAL A 260 -4.22 -12.80 -17.50
N SER A 261 -4.12 -13.68 -16.52
CA SER A 261 -4.13 -15.12 -16.73
C SER A 261 -5.21 -15.76 -15.88
N PHE A 262 -5.86 -16.80 -16.38
CA PHE A 262 -6.93 -17.48 -15.66
C PHE A 262 -7.04 -18.94 -16.06
N GLY A 263 -7.52 -19.76 -15.13
CA GLY A 263 -7.73 -21.18 -15.38
C GLY A 263 -8.31 -21.91 -14.18
N ALA A 264 -8.59 -23.19 -14.37
CA ALA A 264 -9.12 -24.06 -13.34
C ALA A 264 -8.02 -25.00 -12.83
N LEU A 265 -7.86 -25.07 -11.51
CA LEU A 265 -6.96 -26.02 -10.85
C LEU A 265 -7.75 -26.83 -9.82
N GLY A 266 -8.24 -28.00 -10.26
CA GLY A 266 -9.26 -28.73 -9.51
C GLY A 266 -10.54 -27.91 -9.41
N ASP A 267 -11.07 -27.76 -8.19
CA ASP A 267 -12.27 -26.95 -7.92
C ASP A 267 -11.99 -25.46 -7.73
N TYR A 268 -10.73 -25.02 -7.93
CA TYR A 268 -10.37 -23.62 -7.83
C TYR A 268 -10.43 -22.92 -9.18
N LEU A 269 -11.13 -21.79 -9.24
CA LEU A 269 -10.90 -20.78 -10.26
C LEU A 269 -9.71 -19.93 -9.82
N ILE A 270 -8.70 -19.82 -10.67
CA ILE A 270 -7.50 -19.00 -10.45
C ILE A 270 -7.49 -17.86 -11.46
N VAL A 271 -7.14 -16.67 -10.98
CA VAL A 271 -6.86 -15.49 -11.80
C VAL A 271 -5.54 -14.89 -11.33
N GLY A 272 -4.67 -14.52 -12.26
CA GLY A 272 -3.47 -13.77 -11.97
C GLY A 272 -3.34 -12.55 -12.87
N LEU A 273 -2.59 -11.58 -12.38
CA LEU A 273 -2.37 -10.30 -13.01
C LEU A 273 -0.91 -9.90 -12.74
N GLY A 274 -0.13 -9.68 -13.79
CA GLY A 274 1.27 -9.32 -13.62
C GLY A 274 1.96 -8.95 -14.93
N PRO A 275 3.30 -8.86 -14.96
CA PRO A 275 4.02 -8.55 -16.18
C PRO A 275 4.03 -9.71 -17.18
N ASP A 276 3.93 -10.96 -16.71
CA ASP A 276 3.78 -12.19 -17.52
C ASP A 276 3.29 -13.34 -16.65
N HIS A 277 2.82 -14.46 -17.22
CA HIS A 277 2.34 -15.63 -16.47
C HIS A 277 3.36 -16.30 -15.56
N SER A 278 4.64 -15.93 -15.56
CA SER A 278 5.67 -16.64 -14.78
C SER A 278 5.45 -16.54 -13.26
N HIS A 279 4.54 -15.70 -12.78
CA HIS A 279 4.14 -15.60 -11.38
C HIS A 279 3.04 -16.60 -10.97
N ILE A 280 2.31 -17.19 -11.93
CA ILE A 280 1.33 -18.23 -11.65
C ILE A 280 2.07 -19.56 -11.58
N LYS A 281 2.52 -19.89 -10.37
CA LYS A 281 3.27 -21.10 -10.09
C LYS A 281 2.67 -21.82 -8.89
N PHE A 282 2.59 -23.14 -9.00
CA PHE A 282 2.21 -24.01 -7.91
C PHE A 282 3.29 -25.09 -7.77
N VAL A 283 3.68 -25.36 -6.53
CA VAL A 283 4.69 -26.37 -6.20
C VAL A 283 4.03 -27.61 -5.61
N ASP A 284 4.59 -28.78 -5.90
CA ASP A 284 4.06 -30.06 -5.41
C ASP A 284 4.69 -30.50 -4.08
N LYS A 285 5.89 -30.02 -3.77
CA LYS A 285 6.60 -30.35 -2.52
C LYS A 285 6.38 -29.28 -1.49
N GLU A 286 6.08 -29.70 -0.27
CA GLU A 286 5.93 -28.78 0.88
C GLU A 286 7.20 -27.98 1.15
N ASP A 287 8.37 -28.59 0.95
CA ASP A 287 9.68 -27.94 1.13
C ASP A 287 9.91 -26.79 0.14
N ASP A 288 9.23 -26.80 -1.01
CA ASP A 288 9.32 -25.74 -2.03
C ASP A 288 8.20 -24.68 -1.86
N SER A 289 7.29 -24.88 -0.91
CA SER A 289 6.09 -24.07 -0.74
C SER A 289 6.20 -23.04 0.38
N LEU A 290 5.27 -22.09 0.42
CA LEU A 290 5.16 -21.11 1.49
C LEU A 290 5.08 -21.76 2.87
N MET A 291 4.61 -23.01 2.95
CA MET A 291 4.58 -23.78 4.20
C MET A 291 5.97 -24.07 4.77
N ALA A 292 7.03 -24.01 3.95
CA ALA A 292 8.41 -24.18 4.40
C ALA A 292 9.01 -22.89 4.98
N VAL A 293 8.46 -21.70 4.66
CA VAL A 293 8.96 -20.42 5.16
C VAL A 293 8.81 -20.36 6.69
N SER A 294 9.92 -20.20 7.41
CA SER A 294 9.99 -20.23 8.89
C SER A 294 8.93 -19.37 9.54
N ASP A 295 8.70 -18.20 8.96
CA ASP A 295 7.84 -17.17 9.52
C ASP A 295 6.36 -17.56 9.35
N PHE A 296 6.04 -18.28 8.27
CA PHE A 296 4.70 -18.84 8.04
C PHE A 296 4.49 -20.18 8.75
N GLN A 297 5.54 -20.90 9.15
CA GLN A 297 5.41 -22.15 9.91
C GLN A 297 4.65 -21.96 11.23
N PHE A 298 4.61 -20.74 11.78
CA PHE A 298 3.74 -20.38 12.90
C PHE A 298 2.29 -20.83 12.68
N ALA A 299 1.75 -20.67 11.47
CA ALA A 299 0.39 -21.05 11.14
C ALA A 299 0.14 -22.56 11.28
N LYS A 300 1.18 -23.41 11.07
CA LYS A 300 1.07 -24.87 11.24
C LYS A 300 0.66 -25.27 12.66
N GLY A 301 1.05 -24.48 13.67
CA GLY A 301 0.66 -24.71 15.06
C GLY A 301 -0.84 -24.61 15.32
N TYR A 302 -1.62 -24.07 14.37
CA TYR A 302 -3.06 -23.89 14.44
C TYR A 302 -3.83 -24.80 13.47
N ALA A 303 -3.14 -25.73 12.77
CA ALA A 303 -3.74 -26.58 11.74
C ALA A 303 -4.86 -27.51 12.26
N ASP A 304 -4.88 -27.81 13.57
CA ASP A 304 -5.93 -28.59 14.23
C ASP A 304 -7.17 -27.74 14.61
N LYS A 305 -7.11 -26.41 14.43
CA LYS A 305 -8.20 -25.47 14.74
C LYS A 305 -9.09 -25.24 13.53
N LYS A 306 -10.32 -24.75 13.76
CA LYS A 306 -11.15 -24.17 12.70
C LYS A 306 -10.58 -22.79 12.34
N ILE A 307 -9.62 -22.77 11.42
CA ILE A 307 -9.06 -21.54 10.84
C ILE A 307 -10.14 -20.88 9.98
N LEU A 308 -10.25 -19.55 10.05
CA LEU A 308 -11.22 -18.74 9.30
C LEU A 308 -10.52 -17.77 8.34
N ALA A 309 -9.36 -17.28 8.75
CA ALA A 309 -8.51 -16.45 7.92
C ALA A 309 -7.05 -16.67 8.30
N TYR A 310 -6.15 -16.43 7.36
CA TYR A 310 -4.72 -16.36 7.61
C TYR A 310 -4.10 -15.33 6.70
N ASN A 311 -2.96 -14.80 7.11
CA ASN A 311 -2.18 -13.92 6.27
C ASN A 311 -0.69 -14.14 6.49
N TYR A 312 0.08 -13.73 5.49
CA TYR A 312 1.52 -13.63 5.55
C TYR A 312 1.98 -12.38 4.82
N ILE A 313 2.96 -11.69 5.38
CA ILE A 313 3.65 -10.57 4.75
C ILE A 313 5.13 -10.79 5.04
N SER A 314 5.93 -10.98 3.99
CA SER A 314 7.38 -11.11 4.10
C SER A 314 8.00 -9.85 4.71
N LYS A 315 9.20 -10.02 5.28
CA LYS A 315 9.95 -8.88 5.83
C LYS A 315 10.21 -7.81 4.77
N ASP A 316 10.61 -8.21 3.56
CA ASP A 316 10.87 -7.27 2.46
C ASP A 316 9.61 -6.48 2.08
N ALA A 317 8.44 -7.15 2.02
CA ALA A 317 7.18 -6.46 1.78
C ALA A 317 6.80 -5.53 2.93
N MET A 318 6.97 -5.95 4.19
CA MET A 318 6.77 -5.07 5.36
C MET A 318 7.68 -3.84 5.30
N ASP A 319 8.97 -4.04 5.04
CA ASP A 319 9.96 -2.97 4.92
C ASP A 319 9.61 -2.00 3.79
N SER A 320 9.00 -2.47 2.69
CA SER A 320 8.58 -1.60 1.57
C SER A 320 7.40 -0.67 1.90
N PHE A 321 6.57 -1.03 2.90
CA PHE A 321 5.52 -0.14 3.43
C PHE A 321 6.06 0.87 4.45
N ASN A 322 7.31 0.72 4.87
CA ASN A 322 7.96 1.68 5.74
C ASN A 322 8.62 2.75 4.88
N THR A 323 8.31 4.01 5.15
CA THR A 323 9.02 5.17 4.63
C THR A 323 10.06 5.60 5.66
N PRO A 324 11.29 5.04 5.64
CA PRO A 324 12.34 5.56 6.50
C PRO A 324 12.56 7.04 6.16
N ASP A 325 12.78 7.83 7.18
CA ASP A 325 13.20 9.22 7.04
C ASP A 325 12.16 10.19 6.41
N GLN A 326 10.86 9.83 6.48
CA GLN A 326 9.75 10.62 5.94
C GLN A 326 9.71 12.07 6.47
N PHE A 327 10.06 12.29 7.73
CA PHE A 327 10.04 13.62 8.33
C PHE A 327 11.26 14.43 7.90
N SER A 328 12.44 13.81 7.77
CA SER A 328 13.61 14.45 7.19
C SER A 328 13.31 14.93 5.77
N ALA A 329 12.74 14.07 4.90
CA ALA A 329 12.35 14.45 3.55
C ALA A 329 11.35 15.63 3.52
N LEU A 330 10.33 15.61 4.39
CA LEU A 330 9.39 16.73 4.53
C LEU A 330 10.10 18.02 4.98
N THR A 331 10.99 17.94 5.95
CA THR A 331 11.74 19.11 6.45
C THR A 331 12.79 19.63 5.47
N GLU A 332 13.31 18.79 4.57
CA GLU A 332 14.11 19.23 3.43
C GLU A 332 13.26 20.10 2.49
N GLY A 333 12.05 19.65 2.13
CA GLY A 333 11.12 20.46 1.33
C GLY A 333 10.82 21.81 1.98
N VAL A 334 10.53 21.82 3.29
CA VAL A 334 10.36 23.08 4.04
C VAL A 334 11.63 23.93 4.03
N SER A 335 12.81 23.31 4.09
CA SER A 335 14.09 24.03 4.05
C SER A 335 14.34 24.69 2.70
N GLU A 336 13.99 24.05 1.59
CA GLU A 336 14.07 24.67 0.26
C GLU A 336 13.09 25.84 0.11
N ILE A 337 11.85 25.70 0.61
CA ILE A 337 10.90 26.82 0.67
C ILE A 337 11.49 27.98 1.48
N LEU A 338 12.05 27.72 2.65
CA LEU A 338 12.68 28.75 3.47
C LEU A 338 13.83 29.45 2.73
N LYS A 339 14.67 28.73 1.97
CA LYS A 339 15.76 29.33 1.18
C LYS A 339 15.26 30.25 0.07
N SER A 340 14.05 30.04 -0.43
CA SER A 340 13.43 30.89 -1.47
C SER A 340 12.81 32.19 -0.92
N ILE A 341 12.81 32.36 0.40
CA ILE A 341 12.39 33.60 1.05
C ILE A 341 13.44 34.70 0.77
N ASN A 342 12.96 35.92 0.56
CA ASN A 342 13.78 37.10 0.30
C ASN A 342 14.94 37.25 1.29
N GLU A 343 16.13 37.58 0.80
CA GLU A 343 17.39 37.70 1.58
C GLU A 343 17.30 38.69 2.76
N GLU A 344 16.31 39.59 2.75
CA GLU A 344 16.03 40.50 3.86
C GLU A 344 15.47 39.78 5.11
N ILE A 345 14.91 38.58 4.95
CA ILE A 345 14.37 37.74 6.02
C ILE A 345 15.42 36.70 6.44
N LYS A 346 15.91 36.83 7.68
CA LYS A 346 17.00 35.99 8.21
C LYS A 346 16.53 34.61 8.66
N VAL A 347 16.31 33.72 7.70
CA VAL A 347 15.88 32.32 7.93
C VAL A 347 17.04 31.35 8.16
N GLU A 348 18.30 31.78 8.03
CA GLU A 348 19.48 30.91 8.04
C GLU A 348 19.67 30.19 9.37
N LYS A 349 19.13 30.76 10.45
CA LYS A 349 19.14 30.12 11.78
C LYS A 349 18.03 29.09 11.97
N ILE A 350 16.95 29.18 11.20
CA ILE A 350 15.78 28.29 11.30
C ILE A 350 15.98 27.04 10.47
N ILE A 351 16.56 27.15 9.26
CA ILE A 351 16.78 26.03 8.34
C ILE A 351 17.48 24.83 9.01
N PRO A 352 18.60 24.99 9.75
CA PRO A 352 19.24 23.87 10.43
C PRO A 352 18.37 23.23 11.53
N LEU A 353 17.52 24.01 12.19
CA LEU A 353 16.60 23.52 13.22
C LEU A 353 15.46 22.71 12.61
N VAL A 354 14.96 23.13 11.44
CA VAL A 354 13.94 22.40 10.68
C VAL A 354 14.49 21.04 10.23
N GLY A 355 15.69 21.00 9.64
CA GLY A 355 16.33 19.73 9.29
C GLY A 355 16.59 18.83 10.51
N LYS A 356 17.04 19.42 11.63
CA LYS A 356 17.21 18.68 12.89
C LYS A 356 15.89 18.10 13.41
N LEU A 357 14.79 18.85 13.31
CA LEU A 357 13.46 18.39 13.72
C LEU A 357 13.04 17.15 12.91
N GLY A 358 13.27 17.16 11.60
CA GLY A 358 13.00 16.01 10.73
C GLY A 358 13.70 14.75 11.20
N SER A 359 15.02 14.81 11.37
CA SER A 359 15.81 13.66 11.84
C SER A 359 15.40 13.17 13.23
N GLN A 360 15.02 14.07 14.14
CA GLN A 360 14.53 13.71 15.46
C GLN A 360 13.17 12.98 15.39
N LEU A 361 12.26 13.43 14.53
CA LEU A 361 10.96 12.80 14.34
C LEU A 361 11.10 11.42 13.68
N ASP A 362 12.00 11.27 12.72
CA ASP A 362 12.31 9.97 12.12
C ASP A 362 12.84 8.98 13.14
N GLN A 363 13.78 9.42 13.99
CA GLN A 363 14.28 8.58 15.07
C GLN A 363 13.19 8.21 16.09
N ALA A 364 12.33 9.17 16.46
CA ALA A 364 11.26 8.95 17.43
C ALA A 364 10.15 8.03 16.90
N THR A 365 9.95 8.01 15.58
CA THR A 365 8.92 7.19 14.93
C THR A 365 9.47 5.92 14.29
N LYS A 366 10.79 5.71 14.35
CA LYS A 366 11.48 4.56 13.77
C LYS A 366 10.89 3.26 14.27
N ARG A 367 10.46 2.43 13.33
CA ARG A 367 9.95 1.07 13.58
C ARG A 367 10.95 0.06 13.03
N THR A 368 11.20 -1.00 13.79
CA THR A 368 11.76 -2.22 13.23
C THR A 368 10.59 -3.06 12.75
N LEU A 369 10.65 -3.49 11.50
CA LEU A 369 9.67 -4.39 10.93
C LEU A 369 10.29 -5.77 10.80
N ASP A 370 9.52 -6.78 11.17
CA ASP A 370 9.78 -8.17 10.83
C ASP A 370 8.67 -8.66 9.89
N SER A 371 8.83 -9.85 9.33
CA SER A 371 7.73 -10.53 8.65
C SER A 371 6.52 -10.65 9.57
N TYR A 372 5.33 -10.75 9.00
CA TYR A 372 4.09 -10.85 9.73
C TYR A 372 3.31 -12.07 9.28
N ALA A 373 2.95 -12.95 10.22
CA ALA A 373 2.04 -14.06 9.96
C ALA A 373 0.90 -14.03 10.98
N GLY A 374 -0.31 -14.28 10.51
CA GLY A 374 -1.52 -14.21 11.32
C GLY A 374 -2.49 -15.32 11.00
N VAL A 375 -3.20 -15.80 12.03
CA VAL A 375 -4.28 -16.79 11.92
C VAL A 375 -5.46 -16.34 12.77
N LEU A 376 -6.60 -16.19 12.12
CA LEU A 376 -7.91 -16.07 12.74
C LEU A 376 -8.49 -17.48 12.88
N TYR A 377 -8.83 -17.90 14.10
CA TYR A 377 -9.38 -19.22 14.34
C TYR A 377 -10.47 -19.19 15.40
N ARG A 378 -11.25 -20.27 15.46
CA ARG A 378 -12.32 -20.44 16.43
C ARG A 378 -11.96 -21.46 17.51
N GLU A 379 -12.01 -21.01 18.76
CA GLU A 379 -11.87 -21.84 19.95
C GLU A 379 -12.51 -21.11 21.15
N ASN A 380 -13.70 -21.52 21.58
CA ASN A 380 -14.47 -20.84 22.64
C ASN A 380 -14.70 -19.33 22.37
N GLY A 381 -14.83 -18.96 21.09
CA GLY A 381 -14.87 -17.58 20.63
C GLY A 381 -13.97 -17.37 19.40
N LEU A 382 -13.95 -16.15 18.90
CA LEU A 382 -13.06 -15.74 17.82
C LEU A 382 -11.71 -15.34 18.42
N LYS A 383 -10.62 -15.90 17.91
CA LYS A 383 -9.25 -15.62 18.36
C LYS A 383 -8.36 -15.26 17.19
N TRP A 384 -7.54 -14.24 17.37
CA TRP A 384 -6.44 -13.89 16.47
C TRP A 384 -5.13 -14.26 17.14
N ALA A 385 -4.26 -14.96 16.42
CA ALA A 385 -2.88 -15.16 16.83
C ALA A 385 -1.96 -14.71 15.71
N SER A 386 -0.90 -13.99 16.05
CA SER A 386 0.07 -13.49 15.08
C SER A 386 1.47 -13.46 15.66
N ILE A 387 2.46 -13.47 14.76
CA ILE A 387 3.88 -13.32 15.05
C ILE A 387 4.48 -12.21 14.16
N GLY A 388 5.49 -11.54 14.69
CA GLY A 388 6.25 -10.50 14.01
C GLY A 388 5.46 -9.19 13.82
N GLY A 389 5.65 -8.52 12.69
CA GLY A 389 5.06 -7.21 12.41
C GLY A 389 5.94 -6.04 12.86
N ALA A 390 5.30 -4.90 13.18
CA ALA A 390 6.01 -3.66 13.53
C ALA A 390 6.27 -3.55 15.03
N SER A 391 7.47 -3.09 15.40
CA SER A 391 7.70 -2.60 16.76
C SER A 391 6.84 -1.37 17.04
N LEU A 392 6.47 -1.19 18.30
CA LEU A 392 5.83 0.05 18.77
C LEU A 392 6.93 1.02 19.23
N PRO A 393 7.14 2.15 18.53
CA PRO A 393 8.12 3.14 18.97
C PRO A 393 7.79 3.63 20.38
N GLY A 394 8.81 3.74 21.23
CA GLY A 394 8.66 4.20 22.59
C GLY A 394 8.08 3.18 23.58
N VAL A 395 7.83 1.93 23.14
CA VAL A 395 7.45 0.84 24.04
C VAL A 395 8.64 -0.09 24.23
N ASP A 396 9.02 -0.31 25.49
CA ASP A 396 9.97 -1.34 25.87
C ASP A 396 9.21 -2.67 26.06
N THR A 397 9.45 -3.61 25.14
CA THR A 397 8.83 -4.94 25.18
C THR A 397 9.57 -5.94 26.06
N ASP A 398 10.78 -5.61 26.52
CA ASP A 398 11.62 -6.49 27.33
C ASP A 398 11.41 -6.27 28.83
N VAL A 399 10.83 -5.13 29.22
CA VAL A 399 10.54 -4.81 30.62
C VAL A 399 9.21 -5.41 31.08
N PRO A 400 9.20 -6.16 32.21
CA PRO A 400 7.96 -6.67 32.78
C PRO A 400 6.95 -5.57 33.11
N LEU A 401 5.72 -5.74 32.62
CA LEU A 401 4.59 -4.85 32.84
C LEU A 401 4.22 -4.75 34.33
N ARG A 402 4.28 -3.53 34.90
CA ARG A 402 4.14 -3.31 36.35
C ARG A 402 2.69 -3.23 36.85
N LEU A 403 1.75 -2.82 35.99
CA LEU A 403 0.34 -2.59 36.36
C LEU A 403 -0.58 -3.79 36.11
N ALA A 404 -0.10 -4.85 35.45
CA ALA A 404 -0.90 -6.06 35.16
C ALA A 404 -1.51 -6.71 36.43
N PRO A 405 -0.83 -6.75 37.59
CA PRO A 405 -1.42 -7.27 38.82
C PRO A 405 -2.50 -6.38 39.46
N ALA A 406 -2.64 -5.12 39.02
CA ALA A 406 -3.57 -4.15 39.60
C ALA A 406 -4.94 -4.09 38.87
N VAL A 407 -5.15 -4.95 37.87
CA VAL A 407 -6.39 -4.99 37.08
C VAL A 407 -7.56 -5.43 37.96
N SER A 408 -8.59 -4.58 38.04
CA SER A 408 -9.87 -4.94 38.64
C SER A 408 -10.54 -6.08 37.86
N LYS A 409 -11.25 -6.97 38.57
CA LYS A 409 -12.07 -8.02 37.93
C LYS A 409 -13.15 -7.47 37.00
N ASP A 410 -13.53 -6.21 37.19
CA ASP A 410 -14.56 -5.51 36.41
C ASP A 410 -13.97 -4.65 35.27
N ALA A 411 -12.66 -4.70 35.04
CA ALA A 411 -12.03 -3.92 33.99
C ALA A 411 -12.43 -4.45 32.60
N PHE A 412 -13.07 -3.59 31.81
CA PHE A 412 -13.44 -3.89 30.42
C PHE A 412 -12.24 -3.96 29.48
N LEU A 413 -11.25 -3.08 29.66
CA LEU A 413 -10.00 -3.04 28.89
C LEU A 413 -8.88 -2.43 29.75
N MET A 414 -7.71 -3.06 29.79
CA MET A 414 -6.47 -2.45 30.29
C MET A 414 -5.45 -2.43 29.15
N ILE A 415 -4.92 -1.24 28.88
CA ILE A 415 -3.72 -1.06 28.06
C ILE A 415 -2.59 -0.69 29.02
N ASN A 416 -1.51 -1.47 29.01
CA ASN A 416 -0.36 -1.27 29.87
C ASN A 416 0.91 -1.53 29.06
N SER A 417 1.81 -0.57 29.02
CA SER A 417 3.08 -0.62 28.31
C SER A 417 4.18 -0.05 29.21
N ALA A 418 5.41 -0.52 29.01
CA ALA A 418 6.60 0.13 29.57
C ALA A 418 7.13 1.14 28.54
N GLU A 419 7.47 2.34 28.99
CA GLU A 419 8.08 3.37 28.13
C GLU A 419 9.56 3.06 27.93
N ASP A 420 10.04 3.16 26.69
CA ASP A 420 11.47 3.16 26.39
C ASP A 420 12.11 4.51 26.82
N LEU A 421 13.13 4.43 27.66
CA LEU A 421 13.80 5.61 28.24
C LEU A 421 14.52 6.46 27.20
N GLU A 422 15.04 5.86 26.13
CA GLU A 422 15.67 6.62 25.04
C GLU A 422 14.61 7.37 24.22
N SER A 423 13.47 6.74 23.94
CA SER A 423 12.32 7.43 23.34
C SER A 423 11.86 8.65 24.13
N ARG A 424 11.87 8.59 25.47
CA ARG A 424 11.53 9.75 26.31
C ARG A 424 12.50 10.91 26.14
N LYS A 425 13.81 10.64 26.12
CA LYS A 425 14.84 11.66 25.90
C LYS A 425 14.70 12.31 24.53
N ASN A 426 14.44 11.51 23.50
CA ASN A 426 14.22 12.00 22.14
C ASN A 426 13.00 12.92 22.09
N SER A 427 11.88 12.56 22.71
CA SER A 427 10.68 13.42 22.78
C SER A 427 10.98 14.79 23.40
N ILE A 428 11.74 14.86 24.49
CA ILE A 428 12.12 16.14 25.12
C ILE A 428 12.97 16.98 24.16
N ALA A 429 13.98 16.36 23.54
CA ALA A 429 14.85 17.05 22.59
C ALA A 429 14.10 17.54 21.33
N THR A 430 13.04 16.85 20.92
CA THR A 430 12.13 17.27 19.84
C THR A 430 11.33 18.50 20.28
N PHE A 431 10.75 18.51 21.48
CA PHE A 431 10.03 19.67 22.01
C PHE A 431 10.91 20.91 22.12
N GLU A 432 12.15 20.77 22.58
CA GLU A 432 13.12 21.88 22.63
C GLU A 432 13.42 22.45 21.24
N THR A 433 13.53 21.59 20.23
CA THR A 433 13.79 22.03 18.84
C THR A 433 12.57 22.75 18.26
N VAL A 434 11.34 22.27 18.52
CA VAL A 434 10.11 22.99 18.14
C VAL A 434 10.04 24.36 18.82
N ALA A 435 10.34 24.46 20.12
CA ALA A 435 10.36 25.74 20.83
C ALA A 435 11.39 26.71 20.21
N GLN A 436 12.58 26.23 19.85
CA GLN A 436 13.60 27.04 19.17
C GLN A 436 13.14 27.53 17.79
N ILE A 437 12.45 26.69 17.02
CA ILE A 437 11.87 27.10 15.73
C ILE A 437 10.81 28.18 15.93
N LEU A 438 9.86 27.96 16.86
CA LEU A 438 8.80 28.93 17.16
C LEU A 438 9.36 30.27 17.64
N HIS A 439 10.39 30.25 18.48
CA HIS A 439 11.09 31.45 18.92
C HIS A 439 11.74 32.18 17.72
N GLY A 440 12.45 31.45 16.85
CA GLY A 440 13.06 32.03 15.65
C GLY A 440 12.04 32.64 14.68
N VAL A 441 10.90 31.96 14.44
CA VAL A 441 9.80 32.50 13.63
C VAL A 441 9.19 33.74 14.28
N GLY A 442 9.02 33.72 15.59
CA GLY A 442 8.54 34.86 16.38
C GLY A 442 9.43 36.09 16.24
N GLU A 443 10.75 35.93 16.35
CA GLU A 443 11.72 37.01 16.13
C GLU A 443 11.60 37.64 14.74
N ILE A 444 11.38 36.83 13.71
CA ILE A 444 11.16 37.31 12.33
C ILE A 444 9.84 38.09 12.21
N ALA A 445 8.75 37.58 12.79
CA ALA A 445 7.44 38.23 12.75
C ALA A 445 7.45 39.62 13.42
N ILE A 446 8.17 39.75 14.54
CA ILE A 446 8.32 41.01 15.28
C ILE A 446 9.09 42.05 14.46
N GLN A 447 10.15 41.63 13.75
CA GLN A 447 10.92 42.52 12.88
C GLN A 447 10.06 43.13 11.77
N PHE A 448 9.05 42.41 11.29
CA PHE A 448 8.17 42.85 10.19
C PHE A 448 6.92 43.62 10.65
N GLN A 449 6.27 43.20 11.73
CA GLN A 449 4.99 43.78 12.15
C GLN A 449 5.14 44.87 13.22
N GLY A 450 6.30 44.98 13.87
CA GLY A 450 6.51 45.95 14.96
C GLY A 450 5.58 45.75 16.16
N ASP A 451 4.94 44.58 16.28
CA ASP A 451 3.96 44.31 17.33
C ASP A 451 4.65 43.88 18.63
N GLN A 452 4.61 44.79 19.61
CA GLN A 452 5.27 44.66 20.90
C GLN A 452 4.64 43.57 21.79
N GLN A 453 3.36 43.23 21.60
CA GLN A 453 2.70 42.15 22.37
C GLN A 453 3.09 40.77 21.87
N LEU A 454 3.25 40.60 20.55
CA LEU A 454 3.79 39.37 19.98
C LEU A 454 5.25 39.16 20.43
N ALA A 455 6.01 40.26 20.55
CA ALA A 455 7.38 40.23 21.05
C ALA A 455 7.51 39.76 22.51
N GLU A 456 6.63 40.24 23.38
CA GLU A 456 6.60 39.81 24.78
C GLU A 456 6.19 38.33 24.93
N MET A 457 5.28 37.83 24.08
CA MET A 457 4.85 36.42 24.08
C MET A 457 5.97 35.48 23.62
N VAL A 458 6.72 35.85 22.57
CA VAL A 458 7.83 35.05 22.04
C VAL A 458 9.00 34.97 23.02
N GLN A 459 9.26 36.01 23.81
CA GLN A 459 10.31 36.02 24.85
C GLN A 459 10.01 35.10 26.05
N MET A 460 8.77 34.62 26.22
CA MET A 460 8.38 33.73 27.33
C MET A 460 8.63 32.24 27.05
N PHE A 461 8.88 31.88 25.79
CA PHE A 461 9.25 30.54 25.34
C PHE A 461 10.76 30.46 25.12
#